data_AF-A0A929PGN3-F1
#
_entry.id   AF-A0A929PGN3-F1
#
_cell.length_a   1.000
_cell.length_b   1.000
_cell.length_c   1.000
_cell.angle_alpha   90.00
_cell.angle_beta   90.00
_cell.angle_gamma   90.00
#
_symmetry.space_group_name_H-M   'P 1'
#
loop_
_entity.id
_entity.type
_entity.pdbx_description
1 polymer ?
#
loop_
_entity_poly.entity_id
_entity_poly.type
_entity_poly.pdbx_seq_one_letter_code
_entity_poly.pdbx_strand_id
1 'polypeptide(L)' 'LNKSEMYKIEIDIPEKKEQQVIAQILSDMDTEIEALEQKRDKYKAIKQGMMQELLTGKRRLA' A
#
# COMPACT_ATOMS: atom_id res chain seq x y z
N LEU A 1 4.64 3.74 24.96
CA LEU A 1 6.08 3.43 25.06
C LEU A 1 6.81 4.67 25.57
N ASN A 2 7.33 4.61 26.79
CA ASN A 2 8.23 5.63 27.34
C ASN A 2 9.70 5.26 27.07
N LYS A 3 10.61 6.22 27.27
CA LYS A 3 12.05 6.04 27.00
C LYS A 3 12.64 4.82 27.72
N SER A 4 12.23 4.58 28.97
CA SER A 4 12.70 3.44 29.78
C SER A 4 12.17 2.09 29.31
N GLU A 5 10.99 2.05 28.68
CA GLU A 5 10.43 0.83 28.08
C GLU A 5 11.14 0.46 26.79
N MET A 6 11.56 1.45 26.00
CA MET A 6 12.25 1.22 24.71
C MET A 6 13.60 0.53 24.87
N TYR A 7 14.38 0.89 25.90
CA TYR A 7 15.69 0.27 26.17
C TYR A 7 15.62 -1.17 26.69
N LYS A 8 14.44 -1.66 27.08
CA LYS A 8 14.24 -3.02 27.57
C LYS A 8 13.84 -4.00 26.46
N ILE A 9 13.65 -3.51 25.24
CA ILE A 9 13.32 -4.36 24.11
C ILE A 9 14.61 -5.04 23.64
N GLU A 10 14.67 -6.34 23.83
CA GLU A 10 15.70 -7.18 23.22
C GLU A 10 15.35 -7.40 21.75
N ILE A 11 16.30 -7.12 20.86
CA ILE A 11 16.17 -7.34 19.43
C ILE A 11 17.40 -8.07 18.91
N ASP A 12 17.17 -9.01 18.00
CA ASP A 12 18.24 -9.61 17.24
C ASP A 12 18.74 -8.61 16.20
N ILE A 13 20.05 -8.36 16.19
CA ILE A 13 20.69 -7.44 15.27
C ILE A 13 21.59 -8.26 14.34
N PRO A 14 21.10 -8.66 13.14
CA PRO A 14 21.90 -9.40 12.19
C PRO A 14 23.01 -8.51 11.60
N GLU A 15 23.92 -9.09 10.81
CA GLU A 15 24.98 -8.29 10.17
C GLU A 15 24.40 -7.22 9.23
N LYS A 16 25.13 -6.11 9.07
CA LYS A 16 24.67 -4.96 8.26
C LYS A 16 24.22 -5.35 6.84
N LYS A 17 24.92 -6.30 6.21
CA LYS A 17 24.57 -6.80 4.87
C LYS A 17 23.21 -7.49 4.88
N GLU A 18 22.94 -8.32 5.87
CA GLU A 18 21.66 -9.01 6.03
C GLU A 18 20.53 -8.01 6.33
N GLN A 19 20.77 -7.04 7.21
CA GLN A 19 19.81 -5.96 7.47
C GLN A 19 19.41 -5.21 6.19
N GLN A 20 20.38 -4.90 5.31
CA GLN A 20 20.12 -4.22 4.05
C GLN A 20 19.28 -5.08 3.09
N VAL A 21 19.57 -6.38 3.00
CA VAL A 21 18.80 -7.31 2.15
C VAL A 21 17.37 -7.43 2.66
N ILE A 22 17.18 -7.62 3.96
CA ILE A 22 15.85 -7.68 4.58
C ILE A 22 15.08 -6.38 4.33
N ALA A 23 15.72 -5.23 4.58
CA ALA A 23 15.10 -3.92 4.38
C ALA A 23 14.72 -3.68 2.91
N GLN A 24 15.56 -4.09 1.96
CA GLN A 24 15.26 -3.95 0.54
C GLN A 24 14.03 -4.79 0.15
N ILE A 25 13.99 -6.07 0.55
CA ILE A 25 12.87 -6.97 0.26
C ILE A 25 11.56 -6.40 0.81
N LEU A 26 11.57 -5.91 2.05
CA LEU A 26 10.37 -5.31 2.67
C LEU A 26 9.96 -4.02 1.94
N SER A 27 10.92 -3.18 1.55
CA SER A 27 10.63 -1.95 0.79
C SER A 27 10.05 -2.23 -0.60
N ASP A 28 10.52 -3.28 -1.26
CA ASP A 28 9.99 -3.72 -2.56
C ASP A 28 8.53 -4.19 -2.42
N MET A 29 8.23 -4.95 -1.36
CA MET A 29 6.87 -5.38 -1.05
C MET A 29 5.94 -4.20 -0.76
N ASP A 30 6.38 -3.23 0.05
CA ASP A 30 5.61 -2.02 0.35
C ASP A 30 5.32 -1.22 -0.93
N THR A 31 6.31 -1.11 -1.82
CA THR A 31 6.14 -0.44 -3.13
C THR A 31 5.11 -1.15 -4.00
N GLU A 32 5.13 -2.49 -4.03
CA GLU A 32 4.15 -3.27 -4.79
C GLU A 32 2.73 -3.11 -4.21
N ILE A 33 2.59 -3.16 -2.88
CA ILE A 33 1.31 -2.93 -2.20
C ILE A 33 0.77 -1.55 -2.57
N GLU A 34 1.58 -0.50 -2.46
CA GLU A 34 1.16 0.87 -2.79
C GLU A 34 0.68 0.99 -4.24
N ALA A 35 1.43 0.41 -5.19
CA ALA A 35 1.04 0.40 -6.59
C ALA A 35 -0.30 -0.32 -6.83
N LEU A 36 -0.55 -1.44 -6.14
CA LEU A 36 -1.81 -2.18 -6.21
C LEU A 36 -2.97 -1.38 -5.60
N GLU A 37 -2.76 -0.68 -4.49
CA GLU A 37 -3.76 0.17 -3.87
C GLU A 37 -4.14 1.36 -4.77
N GLN A 38 -3.15 2.03 -5.36
CA GLN A 38 -3.38 3.11 -6.33
C GLN A 38 -4.19 2.60 -7.54
N LYS A 39 -3.86 1.42 -8.06
CA LYS A 39 -4.60 0.78 -9.17
C LYS A 39 -6.03 0.43 -8.77
N ARG A 40 -6.23 -0.14 -7.57
CA ARG A 40 -7.56 -0.43 -7.00
C ARG A 40 -8.40 0.83 -6.94
N ASP A 41 -7.85 1.91 -6.41
CA ASP A 41 -8.59 3.15 -6.18
C ASP A 41 -8.90 3.88 -7.49
N LYS A 42 -8.00 3.80 -8.48
CA LYS A 42 -8.30 4.22 -9.86
C LYS A 42 -9.50 3.45 -10.44
N TYR A 43 -9.54 2.13 -10.31
CA TYR A 43 -10.68 1.35 -10.81
C TYR A 43 -11.98 1.64 -10.07
N LYS A 44 -11.93 1.88 -8.76
CA LYS A 44 -13.11 2.31 -7.99
C LYS A 44 -13.65 3.65 -8.51
N ALA A 45 -12.78 4.62 -8.75
CA ALA A 45 -13.17 5.92 -9.30
C ALA A 45 -13.80 5.79 -10.69
N ILE A 46 -13.20 4.99 -11.58
CA ILE A 46 -13.75 4.71 -12.92
C ILE A 46 -15.13 4.07 -12.80
N LYS A 47 -15.29 3.03 -11.97
CA LYS A 47 -16.57 2.35 -11.75
C LYS A 47 -17.64 3.33 -11.26
N GLN A 48 -17.29 4.21 -10.32
CA GLN A 48 -18.20 5.22 -9.79
C GLN A 48 -18.61 6.23 -10.88
N GLY A 49 -17.66 6.75 -11.66
CA GLY A 49 -17.94 7.66 -12.77
C GLY A 49 -18.83 7.03 -13.83
N MET A 50 -18.54 5.79 -14.23
CA MET A 50 -19.38 5.03 -15.17
C MET A 50 -20.80 4.84 -14.65
N MET A 51 -20.96 4.47 -13.38
CA MET A 51 -22.28 4.32 -12.77
C MET A 51 -23.05 5.65 -12.76
N GLN A 52 -22.37 6.77 -12.49
CA GLN A 52 -22.99 8.09 -12.58
C GLN A 52 -23.46 8.41 -14.00
N GLU A 53 -22.65 8.15 -15.02
CA GLU A 53 -23.03 8.38 -16.42
C GLU A 53 -24.24 7.54 -16.86
N LEU A 54 -24.29 6.28 -16.43
CA LEU A 54 -25.38 5.34 -16.75
C LEU A 54 -26.67 5.70 -16.01
N LEU A 55 -26.61 5.95 -14.69
CA LEU A 55 -27.79 6.26 -13.88
C LEU A 55 -28.38 7.64 -14.19
N THR A 56 -27.55 8.60 -14.61
CA THR A 56 -28.04 9.93 -15.04
C THR A 56 -28.44 9.97 -16.52
N GLY A 57 -28.31 8.85 -17.25
CA GLY A 57 -28.67 8.75 -18.65
C GLY A 57 -27.80 9.60 -19.60
N LYS A 58 -26.67 10.13 -19.11
CA LYS A 58 -25.70 10.90 -19.92
C LYS A 58 -25.04 10.03 -20.97
N ARG A 59 -24.88 8.73 -20.70
CA ARG A 59 -24.40 7.73 -21.64
C ARG A 59 -25.38 6.57 -21.66
N ARG A 60 -25.93 6.26 -22.83
CA ARG A 60 -26.83 5.12 -23.03
C ARG A 60 -26.05 3.93 -23.56
N LEU A 61 -26.32 2.76 -23.01
CA LEU A 61 -25.90 1.49 -23.62
C LEU A 61 -26.79 1.28 -24.85
N ALA A 62 -26.17 1.08 -26.01
CA ALA A 62 -26.86 0.64 -27.22
C ALA A 62 -27.18 -0.86 -27.12
#